data_AF-A0A7D5SHB1-F1
#
_entry.id   AF-A0A7D5SHB1-F1
#
_cell.length_a   1.000
_cell.length_b   1.000
_cell.length_c   1.000
_cell.angle_alpha   90.00
_cell.angle_beta   90.00
_cell.angle_gamma   90.00
#
_symmetry.space_group_name_H-M   'P 1'
#
loop_
_entity.id
_entity.type
_entity.pdbx_description
1 polymer ?
#
loop_
_entity_poly.entity_id
_entity_poly.type
_entity_poly.pdbx_seq_one_letter_code
_entity_poly.pdbx_strand_id
1 'polypeptide(L)'
;MGQIQLSRDGNKFAATCNNGHNELFLADFDRCTGILSNKTKLNIPIQQTDKNSTGLCFSPNGRFIYTVNYTNIQQYDTWDPDSSTAWYYVAGIDTISTYFMGYSMGYLGWDDKLYIGNWNGLGKTMSVIDSPDNKGIGCSWCPKCMRFPDTLGGATNPPCQPNYNLGKDTSINCWPVAVENTNTRSESLLVYPNPTSGRLIIRGCNIDAPKELYSHSGQLLLRTKENELDLSRFAKGIYILRCEGQVRKVVVE
;
A
#
# COMPACT_ATOMS: atom_id res chain seq x y z
N MET A 1 7.30 -19.43 -17.72
CA MET A 1 6.45 -19.57 -16.51
C MET A 1 7.27 -19.22 -15.28
N GLY A 2 6.68 -19.06 -14.11
CA GLY A 2 7.33 -18.49 -12.95
C GLY A 2 6.30 -17.75 -12.11
N GLN A 3 6.67 -17.39 -10.89
CA GLN A 3 5.76 -16.74 -9.96
C GLN A 3 6.42 -15.49 -9.41
N ILE A 4 5.60 -14.55 -8.94
CA ILE A 4 6.02 -13.44 -8.12
C ILE A 4 5.20 -13.47 -6.82
N GLN A 5 5.84 -13.18 -5.70
CA GLN A 5 5.17 -13.05 -4.40
C GLN A 5 5.79 -11.87 -3.64
N LEU A 6 4.97 -11.30 -2.76
CA LEU A 6 5.43 -10.47 -1.66
C LEU A 6 5.45 -11.31 -0.38
N SER A 7 6.35 -11.00 0.54
CA SER A 7 6.30 -11.56 1.89
C SER A 7 5.01 -11.16 2.61
N ARG A 8 4.64 -11.90 3.66
CA ARG A 8 3.38 -11.66 4.38
C ARG A 8 3.27 -10.26 4.94
N ASP A 9 4.38 -9.68 5.40
CA ASP A 9 4.51 -8.30 5.90
C ASP A 9 4.67 -7.24 4.80
N GLY A 10 4.75 -7.68 3.53
CA GLY A 10 4.89 -6.84 2.36
C GLY A 10 6.22 -6.10 2.23
N ASN A 11 7.28 -6.51 2.94
CA ASN A 11 8.57 -5.81 2.91
C ASN A 11 9.63 -6.49 2.03
N LYS A 12 9.33 -7.69 1.51
CA LYS A 12 10.18 -8.44 0.59
C LYS A 12 9.41 -8.79 -0.67
N PHE A 13 10.13 -8.83 -1.78
CA PHE A 13 9.66 -9.28 -3.07
C PHE A 13 10.51 -10.46 -3.52
N ALA A 14 9.87 -11.51 -4.03
CA ALA A 14 10.54 -12.64 -4.64
C ALA A 14 9.93 -12.97 -6.00
N ALA A 15 10.78 -13.39 -6.93
CA ALA A 15 10.38 -13.84 -8.24
C ALA A 15 11.19 -15.05 -8.70
N THR A 16 10.53 -15.98 -9.37
CA THR A 16 11.17 -17.06 -10.14
C THR A 16 10.82 -16.89 -11.61
N CYS A 17 11.75 -17.26 -12.49
CA CYS A 17 11.48 -17.28 -13.92
C CYS A 17 11.99 -18.58 -14.56
N ASN A 18 11.12 -19.18 -15.36
CA ASN A 18 11.39 -20.33 -16.18
C ASN A 18 11.86 -19.85 -17.56
N ASN A 19 13.16 -19.56 -17.64
CA ASN A 19 13.90 -19.36 -18.89
C ASN A 19 15.14 -20.30 -18.93
N GLY A 20 15.08 -21.46 -18.28
CA GLY A 20 16.21 -22.41 -18.17
C GLY A 20 17.34 -21.98 -17.23
N HIS A 21 17.22 -20.81 -16.59
CA HIS A 21 18.20 -20.27 -15.63
C HIS A 21 18.03 -20.81 -14.21
N ASN A 22 16.82 -21.24 -13.83
CA ASN A 22 16.51 -21.77 -12.50
C ASN A 22 16.95 -20.82 -11.36
N GLU A 23 16.54 -19.55 -11.43
CA GLU A 23 16.96 -18.50 -10.50
C GLU A 23 15.83 -18.05 -9.58
N LEU A 24 16.22 -17.64 -8.36
CA LEU A 24 15.40 -16.92 -7.40
C LEU A 24 15.91 -15.48 -7.31
N PHE A 25 15.06 -14.53 -7.68
CA PHE A 25 15.28 -13.10 -7.48
C PHE A 25 14.66 -12.65 -6.17
N LEU A 26 15.40 -11.90 -5.37
CA LEU A 26 14.97 -11.32 -4.10
C LEU A 26 15.23 -9.81 -4.09
N ALA A 27 14.36 -9.06 -3.44
CA ALA A 27 14.53 -7.63 -3.20
C ALA A 27 13.76 -7.20 -1.95
N ASP A 28 14.17 -6.09 -1.37
CA ASP A 28 13.35 -5.35 -0.42
C ASP A 28 12.28 -4.58 -1.17
N PHE A 29 11.06 -4.55 -0.64
CA PHE A 29 9.93 -3.83 -1.22
C PHE A 29 9.47 -2.73 -0.27
N ASP A 30 9.55 -1.48 -0.73
CA ASP A 30 8.99 -0.33 -0.03
C ASP A 30 7.51 -0.19 -0.39
N ARG A 31 6.64 -0.43 0.60
CA ARG A 31 5.17 -0.39 0.43
C ARG A 31 4.62 1.02 0.16
N CYS A 32 5.36 2.07 0.53
CA CYS A 32 4.94 3.44 0.33
C CYS A 32 5.28 3.93 -1.08
N THR A 33 6.48 3.62 -1.56
CA THR A 33 6.98 4.12 -2.85
C THR A 33 6.82 3.12 -3.99
N GLY A 34 6.64 1.83 -3.68
CA GLY A 34 6.62 0.74 -4.65
C GLY A 34 8.00 0.38 -5.20
N ILE A 35 9.08 0.89 -4.60
CA ILE A 35 10.45 0.71 -5.09
C ILE A 35 11.05 -0.60 -4.57
N LEU A 36 11.79 -1.28 -5.45
CA LEU A 36 12.60 -2.44 -5.11
C LEU A 36 14.07 -2.05 -4.87
N SER A 37 14.61 -2.37 -3.69
CA SER A 37 16.00 -2.14 -3.30
C SER A 37 16.69 -3.45 -2.90
N ASN A 38 18.00 -3.42 -2.62
CA ASN A 38 18.79 -4.58 -2.17
C ASN A 38 18.55 -5.87 -2.97
N LYS A 39 18.67 -5.75 -4.30
CA LYS A 39 18.34 -6.81 -5.25
C LYS A 39 19.41 -7.91 -5.21
N THR A 40 18.99 -9.16 -5.08
CA THR A 40 19.87 -10.34 -5.08
C THR A 40 19.31 -11.40 -6.02
N LYS A 41 20.20 -12.16 -6.66
CA LYS A 41 19.85 -13.32 -7.47
C LYS A 41 20.59 -14.53 -6.94
N LEU A 42 19.86 -15.63 -6.80
CA LEU A 42 20.37 -16.90 -6.31
C LEU A 42 20.05 -18.00 -7.32
N ASN A 43 20.98 -18.93 -7.51
CA ASN A 43 20.71 -20.13 -8.30
C ASN A 43 19.98 -21.14 -7.42
N ILE A 44 18.82 -21.58 -7.87
CA ILE A 44 18.08 -22.67 -7.22
C ILE A 44 18.85 -23.97 -7.50
N PRO A 45 19.16 -24.78 -6.48
CA PRO A 45 19.86 -26.04 -6.66
C PRO A 45 19.13 -26.96 -7.65
N ILE A 46 19.83 -27.39 -8.69
CA ILE A 46 19.27 -28.29 -9.70
C ILE A 46 19.26 -29.70 -9.15
N GLN A 47 18.09 -30.33 -9.14
CA GLN A 47 17.91 -31.72 -8.75
C GLN A 47 17.39 -32.50 -9.96
N GLN A 48 18.01 -33.64 -10.25
CA GLN A 48 17.56 -34.56 -11.32
C GLN A 48 17.38 -33.84 -12.69
N THR A 49 18.26 -32.89 -13.01
CA THR A 49 18.26 -32.06 -14.24
C THR A 49 17.11 -31.06 -14.40
N ASP A 50 16.24 -30.93 -13.41
CA ASP A 50 15.10 -30.03 -13.45
C ASP A 50 15.52 -28.56 -13.23
N LYS A 51 15.43 -27.78 -14.31
CA LYS A 51 15.73 -26.34 -14.34
C LYS A 51 14.47 -25.48 -14.51
N ASN A 52 13.30 -26.08 -14.37
CA ASN A 52 12.02 -25.43 -14.66
C ASN A 52 11.39 -24.92 -13.36
N SER A 53 11.82 -23.76 -12.87
CA SER A 53 11.15 -23.12 -11.74
C SER A 53 9.73 -22.67 -12.14
N THR A 54 8.71 -23.21 -11.47
CA THR A 54 7.30 -23.01 -11.79
C THR A 54 6.60 -22.10 -10.79
N GLY A 55 7.01 -22.15 -9.52
CA GLY A 55 6.34 -21.49 -8.42
C GLY A 55 7.30 -21.01 -7.34
N LEU A 56 6.78 -20.17 -6.45
CA LEU A 56 7.47 -19.74 -5.24
C LEU A 56 6.47 -19.34 -4.16
N CYS A 57 6.84 -19.49 -2.89
CA CYS A 57 6.02 -19.04 -1.77
C CYS A 57 6.88 -18.65 -0.57
N PHE A 58 6.51 -17.58 0.13
CA PHE A 58 7.12 -17.23 1.42
C PHE A 58 6.49 -18.05 2.54
N SER A 59 7.27 -18.33 3.58
CA SER A 59 6.74 -18.79 4.87
C SER A 59 5.98 -17.67 5.59
N PRO A 60 5.04 -17.99 6.49
CA PRO A 60 4.30 -17.03 7.31
C PRO A 60 5.17 -15.98 8.00
N ASN A 61 6.32 -16.39 8.54
CA ASN A 61 7.28 -15.48 9.21
C ASN A 61 8.20 -14.71 8.25
N GLY A 62 8.13 -14.98 6.94
CA GLY A 62 8.95 -14.33 5.91
C GLY A 62 10.42 -14.76 5.87
N ARG A 63 10.88 -15.68 6.73
CA ARG A 63 12.27 -16.17 6.77
C ARG A 63 12.57 -17.15 5.66
N PHE A 64 11.67 -18.09 5.40
CA PHE A 64 11.88 -19.15 4.42
C PHE A 64 11.19 -18.84 3.10
N ILE A 65 11.85 -19.23 2.02
CA ILE A 65 11.30 -19.15 0.66
C ILE A 65 11.29 -20.54 0.09
N TYR A 66 10.12 -21.00 -0.32
CA TYR A 66 9.97 -22.27 -1.00
C TYR A 66 9.96 -22.02 -2.49
N THR A 67 10.90 -22.64 -3.21
CA THR A 67 10.91 -22.66 -4.66
C THR A 67 10.34 -23.96 -5.14
N VAL A 68 9.44 -23.87 -6.13
CA VAL A 68 8.81 -25.02 -6.75
C VAL A 68 9.32 -25.11 -8.16
N ASN A 69 9.90 -26.26 -8.49
CA ASN A 69 10.23 -26.66 -9.84
C ASN A 69 9.27 -27.76 -10.28
N TYR A 70 9.29 -28.09 -11.58
CA TYR A 70 8.38 -29.06 -12.15
C TYR A 70 8.38 -30.40 -11.40
N THR A 71 9.55 -30.92 -10.98
CA THR A 71 9.67 -32.19 -10.24
C THR A 71 10.20 -32.05 -8.82
N ASN A 72 10.62 -30.86 -8.38
CA ASN A 72 11.34 -30.70 -7.12
C ASN A 72 10.90 -29.47 -6.34
N ILE A 73 10.98 -29.54 -5.02
CA ILE A 73 10.71 -28.44 -4.12
C ILE A 73 11.93 -28.21 -3.23
N GLN A 74 12.32 -26.96 -3.10
CA GLN A 74 13.43 -26.55 -2.23
C GLN A 74 12.95 -25.49 -1.24
N GLN A 75 13.59 -25.46 -0.08
CA GLN A 75 13.43 -24.43 0.93
C GLN A 75 14.75 -23.64 1.00
N TYR A 76 14.66 -22.33 0.97
CA TYR A 76 15.76 -21.41 1.15
C TYR A 76 15.59 -20.63 2.46
N ASP A 77 16.61 -20.67 3.32
CA ASP A 77 16.67 -19.94 4.58
C ASP A 77 17.39 -18.60 4.37
N THR A 78 16.64 -17.50 4.37
CA THR A 78 17.21 -16.16 4.13
C THR A 78 18.09 -15.65 5.28
N TRP A 79 18.06 -16.31 6.44
CA TRP A 79 18.84 -15.94 7.63
C TRP A 79 20.08 -16.82 7.82
N ASP A 80 20.24 -17.87 7.03
CA ASP A 80 21.43 -18.71 7.10
C ASP A 80 22.60 -17.97 6.42
N PRO A 81 23.67 -17.60 7.15
CA PRO A 81 24.81 -16.90 6.57
C PRO A 81 25.64 -17.82 5.67
N ASP A 82 25.51 -19.15 5.80
CA ASP A 82 26.25 -20.11 4.99
C ASP A 82 25.40 -20.55 3.78
N SER A 83 25.81 -20.08 2.60
CA SER A 83 25.17 -20.43 1.34
C SER A 83 25.11 -21.93 1.04
N SER A 84 25.99 -22.74 1.66
CA SER A 84 26.01 -24.21 1.49
C SER A 84 24.94 -24.93 2.31
N THR A 85 24.45 -24.33 3.40
CA THR A 85 23.41 -24.88 4.28
C THR A 85 22.08 -24.13 4.21
N ALA A 86 22.06 -22.99 3.52
CA ALA A 86 20.87 -22.18 3.33
C ALA A 86 19.78 -22.89 2.51
N TRP A 87 20.16 -23.82 1.62
CA TRP A 87 19.23 -24.60 0.83
C TRP A 87 18.95 -25.96 1.46
N TYR A 88 17.67 -26.32 1.50
CA TYR A 88 17.21 -27.65 1.87
C TYR A 88 16.34 -28.24 0.76
N TYR A 89 16.63 -29.50 0.41
CA TYR A 89 15.81 -30.25 -0.54
C TYR A 89 14.60 -30.85 0.19
N VAL A 90 13.42 -30.32 -0.11
CA VAL A 90 12.17 -30.70 0.57
C VAL A 90 11.62 -31.99 -0.01
N ALA A 91 11.46 -32.04 -1.33
CA ALA A 91 10.80 -33.15 -1.99
C ALA A 91 11.13 -33.26 -3.48
N GLY A 92 11.04 -34.48 -4.01
CA GLY A 92 11.02 -34.78 -5.44
C GLY A 92 9.64 -35.24 -5.89
N ILE A 93 9.57 -35.99 -6.99
CA ILE A 93 8.33 -36.60 -7.49
C ILE A 93 7.68 -37.49 -6.42
N ASP A 94 6.36 -37.40 -6.29
CA ASP A 94 5.57 -38.16 -5.30
C ASP A 94 5.04 -39.51 -5.82
N THR A 95 5.25 -39.77 -7.10
CA THR A 95 4.78 -40.94 -7.86
C THR A 95 5.80 -41.30 -8.92
N ILE A 96 5.60 -42.42 -9.62
CA ILE A 96 6.42 -42.73 -10.79
C ILE A 96 6.21 -41.67 -11.88
N SER A 97 7.26 -41.40 -12.66
CA SER A 97 7.31 -40.30 -13.63
C SER A 97 6.12 -40.25 -14.60
N THR A 98 5.57 -41.39 -14.99
CA THR A 98 4.42 -41.49 -15.92
C THR A 98 3.09 -41.02 -15.33
N TYR A 99 2.92 -41.07 -14.00
CA TYR A 99 1.73 -40.59 -13.30
C TYR A 99 1.94 -39.28 -12.56
N PHE A 100 3.18 -38.77 -12.56
CA PHE A 100 3.52 -37.54 -11.89
C PHE A 100 2.97 -36.33 -12.65
N MET A 101 2.27 -35.47 -11.92
CA MET A 101 1.45 -34.41 -12.50
C MET A 101 2.19 -33.09 -12.73
N GLY A 102 3.45 -33.00 -12.28
CA GLY A 102 4.22 -31.78 -12.22
C GLY A 102 3.76 -30.90 -11.07
N TYR A 103 4.69 -30.46 -10.23
CA TYR A 103 4.40 -29.36 -9.31
C TYR A 103 4.29 -28.04 -10.09
N SER A 104 3.48 -27.13 -9.57
CA SER A 104 3.23 -25.84 -10.19
C SER A 104 3.32 -24.70 -9.18
N MET A 105 2.42 -23.71 -9.22
CA MET A 105 2.48 -22.54 -8.33
C MET A 105 2.19 -22.92 -6.88
N GLY A 106 2.79 -22.18 -5.95
CA GLY A 106 2.55 -22.32 -4.51
C GLY A 106 1.92 -21.07 -3.92
N TYR A 107 1.01 -21.22 -2.96
CA TYR A 107 0.44 -20.08 -2.23
C TYR A 107 0.26 -20.38 -0.75
N LEU A 108 0.43 -19.34 0.07
CA LEU A 108 0.15 -19.35 1.49
C LEU A 108 -1.36 -19.31 1.73
N GLY A 109 -1.88 -20.29 2.46
CA GLY A 109 -3.26 -20.31 2.94
C GLY A 109 -3.44 -19.47 4.21
N TRP A 110 -4.70 -19.23 4.57
CA TRP A 110 -5.07 -18.46 5.76
C TRP A 110 -4.78 -19.20 7.08
N ASP A 111 -4.54 -20.50 6.98
CA ASP A 111 -4.17 -21.42 8.05
C ASP A 111 -2.64 -21.55 8.21
N ASP A 112 -1.89 -20.63 7.61
CA ASP A 112 -0.42 -20.57 7.66
C ASP A 112 0.30 -21.77 7.05
N LYS A 113 -0.39 -22.53 6.18
CA LYS A 113 0.17 -23.63 5.39
C LYS A 113 0.45 -23.21 3.96
N LEU A 114 1.38 -23.89 3.29
CA LEU A 114 1.63 -23.66 1.87
C LEU A 114 0.99 -24.76 1.04
N TYR A 115 0.24 -24.38 0.02
CA TYR A 115 -0.42 -25.29 -0.90
C TYR A 115 0.29 -25.26 -2.24
N ILE A 116 0.65 -26.42 -2.75
CA ILE A 116 1.38 -26.58 -4.01
C ILE A 116 0.44 -27.18 -5.06
N GLY A 117 0.30 -26.45 -6.17
CA GLY A 117 -0.55 -26.83 -7.29
C GLY A 117 0.05 -27.89 -8.20
N ASN A 118 -0.79 -28.37 -9.12
CA ASN A 118 -0.40 -29.32 -10.17
C ASN A 118 -0.36 -28.63 -11.53
N TRP A 119 0.60 -28.99 -12.36
CA TRP A 119 0.78 -28.40 -13.68
C TRP A 119 -0.37 -28.72 -14.64
N ASN A 120 -0.70 -30.00 -14.81
CA ASN A 120 -1.68 -30.43 -15.81
C ASN A 120 -3.14 -30.30 -15.35
N GLY A 121 -3.41 -29.96 -14.09
CA GLY A 121 -4.78 -29.72 -13.62
C GLY A 121 -5.72 -30.91 -13.66
N LEU A 122 -5.24 -32.13 -13.87
CA LEU A 122 -6.04 -33.37 -13.81
C LEU A 122 -6.04 -34.01 -12.41
N GLY A 123 -5.27 -33.46 -11.47
CA GLY A 123 -5.02 -34.04 -10.17
C GLY A 123 -6.11 -33.68 -9.18
N LYS A 124 -6.67 -34.64 -8.46
CA LYS A 124 -7.71 -34.39 -7.45
C LYS A 124 -7.13 -34.08 -6.07
N THR A 125 -5.84 -33.75 -6.01
CA THR A 125 -5.11 -33.55 -4.77
C THR A 125 -4.07 -32.45 -4.95
N MET A 126 -3.83 -31.67 -3.90
CA MET A 126 -2.69 -30.77 -3.78
C MET A 126 -1.77 -31.24 -2.66
N SER A 127 -0.48 -30.93 -2.81
CA SER A 127 0.51 -31.18 -1.77
C SER A 127 0.62 -29.96 -0.85
N VAL A 128 0.98 -30.21 0.40
CA VAL A 128 0.92 -29.21 1.47
C VAL A 128 2.24 -29.19 2.23
N ILE A 129 2.67 -28.00 2.65
CA ILE A 129 3.72 -27.82 3.67
C ILE A 129 3.00 -27.35 4.93
N ASP A 130 2.94 -28.22 5.95
CA ASP A 130 2.11 -28.00 7.14
C ASP A 130 2.73 -27.06 8.17
N SER A 131 4.06 -26.89 8.18
CA SER A 131 4.76 -26.04 9.14
C SER A 131 5.87 -25.22 8.49
N PRO A 132 5.53 -24.31 7.55
CA PRO A 132 6.50 -23.64 6.68
C PRO A 132 7.54 -22.74 7.38
N ASP A 133 7.32 -22.41 8.65
CA ASP A 133 8.26 -21.65 9.47
C ASP A 133 9.38 -22.50 10.09
N ASN A 134 9.38 -23.82 9.86
CA ASN A 134 10.41 -24.72 10.35
C ASN A 134 11.39 -25.11 9.24
N LYS A 135 12.69 -25.08 9.56
CA LYS A 135 13.75 -25.50 8.63
C LYS A 135 13.75 -27.02 8.43
N GLY A 136 14.07 -27.45 7.22
CA GLY A 136 14.37 -28.84 6.92
C GLY A 136 13.14 -29.73 7.02
N ILE A 137 13.33 -30.95 7.55
CA ILE A 137 12.26 -31.91 7.77
C ILE A 137 11.14 -31.38 8.69
N GLY A 138 11.46 -30.39 9.54
CA GLY A 138 10.48 -29.73 10.39
C GLY A 138 9.39 -28.99 9.62
N CYS A 139 9.58 -28.69 8.33
CA CYS A 139 8.55 -28.04 7.51
C CYS A 139 7.30 -28.91 7.28
N SER A 140 7.40 -30.22 7.57
CA SER A 140 6.29 -31.17 7.50
C SER A 140 5.66 -31.21 6.10
N TRP A 141 6.45 -31.67 5.12
CA TRP A 141 5.99 -31.91 3.75
C TRP A 141 4.97 -33.05 3.71
N CYS A 142 3.80 -32.77 3.11
CA CYS A 142 2.67 -33.67 3.03
C CYS A 142 2.20 -33.80 1.56
N PRO A 143 2.69 -34.81 0.81
CA PRO A 143 2.30 -34.99 -0.59
C PRO A 143 0.84 -35.41 -0.71
N LYS A 144 0.07 -34.74 -1.58
CA LYS A 144 -1.35 -35.05 -1.88
C LYS A 144 -2.28 -35.06 -0.66
N CYS A 145 -1.98 -34.26 0.36
CA CYS A 145 -2.74 -34.24 1.61
C CYS A 145 -4.02 -33.41 1.55
N MET A 146 -4.09 -32.41 0.66
CA MET A 146 -5.35 -31.72 0.38
C MET A 146 -6.09 -32.44 -0.75
N ARG A 147 -7.20 -33.10 -0.45
CA ARG A 147 -8.00 -33.85 -1.42
C ARG A 147 -9.27 -33.09 -1.79
N PHE A 148 -9.57 -33.04 -3.07
CA PHE A 148 -10.81 -32.50 -3.58
C PHE A 148 -11.83 -33.62 -3.80
N PRO A 149 -13.13 -33.36 -3.61
CA PRO A 149 -14.19 -34.31 -3.96
C PRO A 149 -14.08 -34.81 -5.40
N ASP A 150 -14.38 -36.09 -5.62
CA ASP A 150 -14.30 -36.72 -6.94
C ASP A 150 -15.23 -36.11 -8.00
N THR A 151 -16.24 -35.37 -7.55
CA THR A 151 -17.23 -34.67 -8.36
C THR A 151 -16.71 -33.33 -8.92
N LEU A 152 -15.61 -32.80 -8.38
CA LEU A 152 -14.93 -31.65 -8.95
C LEU A 152 -13.97 -32.12 -10.05
N GLY A 153 -13.75 -31.28 -11.06
CA GLY A 153 -12.66 -31.48 -12.02
C GLY A 153 -11.29 -31.50 -11.32
N GLY A 154 -10.22 -31.71 -12.08
CA GLY A 154 -8.89 -31.69 -11.48
C GLY A 154 -8.49 -30.29 -11.00
N ALA A 155 -7.65 -30.25 -9.97
CA ALA A 155 -7.13 -29.06 -9.32
C ALA A 155 -5.79 -28.66 -9.92
N THR A 156 -5.71 -27.41 -10.38
CA THR A 156 -4.50 -26.78 -10.92
C THR A 156 -3.73 -26.09 -9.81
N ASN A 157 -3.74 -24.76 -9.78
CA ASN A 157 -3.04 -23.93 -8.82
C ASN A 157 -3.98 -23.48 -7.72
N PRO A 158 -3.47 -23.30 -6.48
CA PRO A 158 -4.23 -22.59 -5.46
C PRO A 158 -4.54 -21.17 -5.96
N PRO A 159 -5.65 -20.56 -5.54
CA PRO A 159 -5.94 -19.18 -5.88
C PRO A 159 -4.86 -18.25 -5.32
N CYS A 160 -4.49 -17.24 -6.09
CA CYS A 160 -3.72 -16.12 -5.56
C CYS A 160 -4.61 -15.35 -4.59
N GLN A 161 -4.32 -15.44 -3.29
CA GLN A 161 -5.10 -14.78 -2.25
C GLN A 161 -4.45 -13.44 -1.87
N PRO A 162 -5.10 -12.29 -2.13
CA PRO A 162 -4.59 -11.02 -1.65
C PRO A 162 -4.63 -10.97 -0.12
N ASN A 163 -3.56 -10.48 0.50
CA ASN A 163 -3.53 -10.25 1.95
C ASN A 163 -4.20 -8.91 2.31
N TYR A 164 -5.53 -8.91 2.40
CA TYR A 164 -6.30 -7.72 2.81
C TYR A 164 -6.09 -7.32 4.28
N ASN A 165 -5.53 -8.20 5.11
CA ASN A 165 -5.29 -7.95 6.54
C ASN A 165 -3.94 -7.27 6.82
N LEU A 166 -3.11 -7.03 5.80
CA LEU A 166 -1.78 -6.43 5.98
C LEU A 166 -1.81 -5.04 6.64
N GLY A 167 -2.89 -4.27 6.39
CA GLY A 167 -3.06 -2.95 6.96
C GLY A 167 -1.97 -1.95 6.57
N LYS A 168 -1.94 -0.81 7.26
CA LYS A 168 -0.92 0.23 7.04
C LYS A 168 0.45 -0.22 7.55
N ASP A 169 1.52 0.24 6.91
CA ASP A 169 2.85 0.10 7.49
C ASP A 169 2.95 1.09 8.64
N THR A 170 3.29 0.62 9.83
CA THR A 170 3.58 1.50 10.98
C THR A 170 5.06 1.81 11.12
N SER A 171 5.93 1.08 10.43
CA SER A 171 7.37 1.28 10.45
C SER A 171 7.81 2.40 9.51
N ILE A 172 7.04 2.65 8.44
CA ILE A 172 7.28 3.72 7.48
C ILE A 172 6.07 4.65 7.43
N ASN A 173 6.31 5.95 7.58
CA ASN A 173 5.27 6.97 7.41
C ASN A 173 5.05 7.24 5.91
N CYS A 174 4.12 6.50 5.28
CA CYS A 174 3.83 6.63 3.84
C CYS A 174 3.12 7.94 3.43
N TRP A 175 2.83 8.83 4.37
CA TRP A 175 2.12 10.07 4.06
C TRP A 175 3.09 11.11 3.51
N PRO A 176 2.72 11.85 2.43
CA PRO A 176 3.32 13.16 2.27
C PRO A 176 3.07 13.91 3.58
N VAL A 177 4.13 14.38 4.24
CA VAL A 177 4.02 15.30 5.37
C VAL A 177 2.95 16.30 4.99
N ALA A 178 1.87 16.37 5.78
CA ALA A 178 0.79 17.30 5.51
C ALA A 178 1.46 18.66 5.32
N VAL A 179 1.39 19.21 4.09
CA VAL A 179 1.84 20.56 3.87
C VAL A 179 0.95 21.38 4.79
N GLU A 180 1.54 22.00 5.80
CA GLU A 180 0.88 23.00 6.64
C GLU A 180 0.59 24.26 5.81
N ASN A 181 -0.02 24.10 4.64
CA ASN A 181 -0.85 25.12 4.06
C ASN A 181 -2.14 25.10 4.88
N THR A 182 -2.02 25.58 6.12
CA THR A 182 -3.08 26.41 6.66
C THR A 182 -3.20 27.57 5.68
N ASN A 183 -3.99 27.36 4.63
CA ASN A 183 -4.74 28.45 4.03
C ASN A 183 -5.53 29.01 5.21
N THR A 184 -4.94 29.95 5.94
CA THR A 184 -5.68 30.97 6.63
C THR A 184 -6.58 31.52 5.54
N ARG A 185 -7.82 31.02 5.50
CA ARG A 185 -8.88 31.64 4.72
C ARG A 185 -8.80 33.09 5.13
N SER A 186 -8.28 33.96 4.27
CA SER A 186 -8.41 35.39 4.45
C SER A 186 -9.92 35.58 4.49
N GLU A 187 -10.48 35.73 5.69
CA GLU A 187 -11.90 35.97 5.84
C GLU A 187 -12.20 37.20 4.97
N SER A 188 -12.99 37.02 3.91
CA SER A 188 -13.35 38.14 3.06
C SER A 188 -14.01 39.21 3.93
N LEU A 189 -13.67 40.47 3.76
CA LEU A 189 -14.25 41.60 4.48
C LEU A 189 -15.77 41.53 4.36
N LEU A 190 -16.47 41.46 5.50
CA LEU A 190 -17.91 41.42 5.61
C LEU A 190 -18.40 42.59 6.47
N VAL A 191 -19.52 43.19 6.06
CA VAL A 191 -20.11 44.35 6.73
C VAL A 191 -21.61 44.11 6.94
N TYR A 192 -22.08 44.22 8.19
CA TYR A 192 -23.48 43.98 8.54
C TYR A 192 -23.96 44.90 9.69
N PRO A 193 -25.23 45.34 9.69
CA PRO A 193 -26.19 45.23 8.59
C PRO A 193 -25.79 46.15 7.41
N ASN A 194 -26.09 45.72 6.20
CA ASN A 194 -25.89 46.54 5.00
C ASN A 194 -27.06 46.26 4.05
N PRO A 195 -28.03 47.19 3.89
CA PRO A 195 -28.05 48.58 4.37
C PRO A 195 -28.10 48.76 5.90
N THR A 196 -27.67 49.91 6.41
CA THR A 196 -27.71 50.28 7.84
C THR A 196 -28.38 51.65 8.04
N SER A 197 -29.06 51.83 9.17
CA SER A 197 -29.60 53.10 9.65
C SER A 197 -28.74 53.76 10.73
N GLY A 198 -27.55 53.19 11.01
CA GLY A 198 -26.57 53.77 11.91
C GLY A 198 -25.45 52.80 12.26
N ARG A 199 -25.73 51.76 13.05
CA ARG A 199 -24.70 50.82 13.53
C ARG A 199 -24.25 49.85 12.43
N LEU A 200 -22.94 49.69 12.26
CA LEU A 200 -22.30 48.79 11.29
C LEU A 200 -21.22 47.96 11.98
N ILE A 201 -21.21 46.65 11.76
CA ILE A 201 -20.24 45.69 12.28
C ILE A 201 -19.37 45.19 11.13
N ILE A 202 -18.05 45.20 11.33
CA ILE A 202 -17.03 44.78 10.37
C ILE A 202 -16.42 43.45 10.83
N ARG A 203 -16.40 42.45 9.93
CA ARG A 203 -15.74 41.15 10.12
C ARG A 203 -14.79 40.83 8.99
N GLY A 204 -13.82 39.94 9.22
CA GLY A 204 -12.81 39.57 8.23
C GLY A 204 -11.75 40.66 8.00
N CYS A 205 -11.46 41.44 9.02
CA CYS A 205 -10.41 42.46 9.05
C CYS A 205 -9.64 42.31 10.36
N ASN A 206 -8.31 42.40 10.33
CA ASN A 206 -7.51 42.29 11.54
C ASN A 206 -7.89 43.39 12.56
N ILE A 207 -7.85 43.08 13.85
CA ILE A 207 -8.22 44.00 14.93
C ILE A 207 -7.33 45.26 14.89
N ASP A 208 -6.04 45.08 14.61
CA ASP A 208 -5.07 46.18 14.59
C ASP A 208 -5.02 46.97 13.28
N ALA A 209 -5.67 46.47 12.23
CA ALA A 209 -5.69 47.12 10.93
C ALA A 209 -6.59 48.36 10.93
N PRO A 210 -6.18 49.47 10.27
CA PRO A 210 -7.03 50.64 10.11
C PRO A 210 -8.18 50.34 9.15
N LYS A 211 -9.39 50.65 9.58
CA LYS A 211 -10.61 50.66 8.78
C LYS A 211 -10.86 52.10 8.33
N GLU A 212 -10.98 52.30 7.02
CA GLU A 212 -11.11 53.61 6.40
C GLU A 212 -12.46 53.69 5.67
N LEU A 213 -13.25 54.72 5.96
CA LEU A 213 -14.53 54.98 5.32
C LEU A 213 -14.38 56.15 4.35
N TYR A 214 -14.78 55.94 3.09
CA TYR A 214 -14.73 56.93 2.03
C TYR A 214 -16.12 57.31 1.54
N SER A 215 -16.27 58.55 1.08
CA SER A 215 -17.42 59.00 0.30
C SER A 215 -17.43 58.35 -1.09
N HIS A 216 -18.57 58.44 -1.79
CA HIS A 216 -18.67 58.08 -3.21
C HIS A 216 -17.71 58.88 -4.13
N SER A 217 -17.26 60.06 -3.69
CA SER A 217 -16.27 60.89 -4.40
C SER A 217 -14.81 60.55 -4.04
N GLY A 218 -14.57 59.57 -3.16
CA GLY A 218 -13.23 59.13 -2.75
C GLY A 218 -12.61 59.95 -1.61
N GLN A 219 -13.37 60.84 -0.97
CA GLN A 219 -12.91 61.59 0.19
C GLN A 219 -12.90 60.70 1.44
N LEU A 220 -11.79 60.69 2.19
CA LEU A 220 -11.70 59.98 3.47
C LEU A 220 -12.56 60.71 4.52
N LEU A 221 -13.52 59.99 5.11
CA LEU A 221 -14.46 60.52 6.10
C LEU A 221 -14.10 60.11 7.52
N LEU A 222 -13.66 58.87 7.70
CA LEU A 222 -13.35 58.31 9.01
C LEU A 222 -12.23 57.28 8.91
N ARG A 223 -11.36 57.23 9.92
CA ARG A 223 -10.35 56.19 10.10
C ARG A 223 -10.39 55.71 11.54
N THR A 224 -10.65 54.43 11.75
CA THR A 224 -10.71 53.80 13.08
C THR A 224 -10.04 52.44 13.09
N LYS A 225 -9.76 51.90 14.27
CA LYS A 225 -9.39 50.49 14.47
C LYS A 225 -10.54 49.64 15.00
N GLU A 226 -11.63 50.27 15.41
CA GLU A 226 -12.80 49.58 15.97
C GLU A 226 -13.55 48.78 14.91
N ASN A 227 -14.11 47.64 15.32
CA ASN A 227 -14.90 46.76 14.46
C ASN A 227 -16.39 47.13 14.42
N GLU A 228 -16.78 48.13 15.22
CA GLU A 228 -18.11 48.71 15.19
C GLU A 228 -18.01 50.19 14.78
N LEU A 229 -18.89 50.61 13.88
CA LEU A 229 -18.99 51.97 13.41
C LEU A 229 -20.41 52.48 13.62
N ASP A 230 -20.53 53.71 14.11
CA ASP A 230 -21.80 54.43 14.14
C ASP A 230 -21.84 55.44 12.99
N LEU A 231 -22.67 55.13 12.00
CA LEU A 231 -22.88 55.94 10.81
C LEU A 231 -24.12 56.86 10.90
N SER A 232 -24.79 56.95 12.06
CA SER A 232 -26.01 57.76 12.24
C SER A 232 -25.82 59.25 11.93
N ARG A 233 -24.58 59.74 12.04
CA ARG A 233 -24.19 61.14 11.79
C ARG A 233 -23.92 61.46 10.32
N PHE A 234 -23.86 60.45 9.45
CA PHE A 234 -23.60 60.64 8.03
C PHE A 234 -24.91 60.74 7.25
N ALA A 235 -24.86 61.45 6.12
CA ALA A 235 -26.02 61.58 5.24
C ALA A 235 -26.40 60.22 4.62
N LYS A 236 -27.67 60.06 4.27
CA LYS A 236 -28.16 58.86 3.57
C LYS A 236 -27.45 58.74 2.22
N GLY A 237 -26.89 57.57 1.91
CA GLY A 237 -26.09 57.40 0.70
C GLY A 237 -25.15 56.19 0.68
N ILE A 238 -24.28 56.16 -0.32
CA ILE A 238 -23.32 55.08 -0.56
C ILE A 238 -21.93 55.49 -0.07
N TYR A 239 -21.32 54.59 0.71
CA TYR A 239 -19.98 54.71 1.26
C TYR A 239 -19.13 53.50 0.89
N ILE A 240 -17.81 53.68 0.93
CA ILE A 240 -16.83 52.64 0.62
C ILE A 240 -15.98 52.40 1.86
N LEU A 241 -16.04 51.19 2.41
CA LEU A 241 -15.19 50.74 3.51
C LEU A 241 -13.97 50.00 2.96
N ARG A 242 -12.77 50.40 3.40
CA ARG A 242 -11.51 49.75 3.07
C ARG A 242 -10.84 49.20 4.33
N CYS A 243 -10.37 47.95 4.26
CA CYS A 243 -9.48 47.36 5.24
C CYS A 243 -8.49 46.41 4.54
N GLU A 244 -7.20 46.51 4.85
CA GLU A 244 -6.14 45.57 4.40
C GLU A 244 -6.16 45.29 2.88
N GLY A 245 -6.48 46.30 2.08
CA GLY A 245 -6.55 46.19 0.61
C GLY A 245 -7.87 45.64 0.07
N GLN A 246 -8.77 45.17 0.94
CA GLN A 246 -10.13 44.78 0.58
C GLN A 246 -11.11 45.97 0.70
N VAL A 247 -12.12 45.98 -0.16
CA VAL A 247 -13.09 47.07 -0.26
C VAL A 247 -14.52 46.53 -0.24
N ARG A 248 -15.41 47.16 0.53
CA ARG A 248 -16.84 46.84 0.58
C ARG A 248 -17.71 48.10 0.49
N LYS A 249 -18.77 48.00 -0.31
CA LYS A 249 -19.83 49.00 -0.39
C LYS A 249 -20.69 48.95 0.88
N VAL A 250 -20.96 50.10 1.47
CA VAL A 250 -21.89 50.28 2.60
C VAL A 250 -22.99 51.25 2.17
N VAL A 251 -24.25 50.93 2.47
CA VAL A 251 -25.42 51.76 2.17
C VAL A 251 -26.03 52.24 3.48
N VAL A 252 -26.18 53.56 3.64
CA VAL A 252 -26.81 54.20 4.79
C VAL A 252 -28.19 54.71 4.40
N GLU A 253 -29.23 54.27 5.10
CA GLU A 253 -30.65 54.60 4.87
C GLU A 253 -31.21 55.67 5.79
#